data_AF-R5AWD3-F1
#
_entry.id   AF-R5AWD3-F1
#
_cell.length_a   1.000
_cell.length_b   1.000
_cell.length_c   1.000
_cell.angle_alpha   90.00
_cell.angle_beta   90.00
_cell.angle_gamma   90.00
#
_symmetry.space_group_name_H-M   'P 1'
#
loop_
_entity.id
_entity.type
_entity.pdbx_description
1 polymer ?
#
loop_
_entity_poly.entity_id
_entity_poly.type
_entity_poly.pdbx_seq_one_letter_code
_entity_poly.pdbx_strand_id
1 'polypeptide(L)'
;MKHYLLLPFAFVLSAAALSCAHSDKPCDIEVDMKVAPDKMGDSIAAAYGCEQAANTIVEWLASDSPAELSYAQQLTQRIAYAYGDSMPRFLNAIDSISTTLTPERRVRLLLRTCPPEYLGHLVRQDPNDSVLVPIIERVLAPTPDKLVQFRRGYQISSSQHN
;
A
#
# COMPACT_ATOMS: atom_id res chain seq x y z
N MET A 1 -78.86 -0.28 -8.58
CA MET A 1 -79.42 -0.25 -7.22
C MET A 1 -78.70 -1.26 -6.34
N LYS A 2 -77.85 -0.78 -5.43
CA LYS A 2 -77.71 -1.19 -4.01
C LYS A 2 -76.46 -0.52 -3.46
N HIS A 3 -76.69 0.48 -2.62
CA HIS A 3 -75.72 1.02 -1.68
C HIS A 3 -75.51 0.01 -0.55
N TYR A 4 -74.26 -0.24 -0.16
CA TYR A 4 -73.93 -0.53 1.23
C TYR A 4 -72.61 0.13 1.63
N LEU A 5 -72.74 0.93 2.68
CA LEU A 5 -71.75 1.56 3.55
C LEU A 5 -70.73 0.54 4.10
N LEU A 6 -69.48 0.97 4.33
CA LEU A 6 -68.82 1.02 5.65
C LEU A 6 -67.31 1.36 5.51
N LEU A 7 -66.94 2.57 5.94
CA LEU A 7 -65.60 2.97 6.42
C LEU A 7 -65.27 2.22 7.76
N PRO A 8 -64.10 2.43 8.39
CA PRO A 8 -62.72 2.16 7.99
C PRO A 8 -62.07 1.17 8.99
N PHE A 9 -61.07 0.38 8.58
CA PHE A 9 -60.18 -0.27 9.55
C PHE A 9 -58.74 -0.01 9.18
N ALA A 10 -58.15 0.92 9.92
CA ALA A 10 -56.72 1.10 10.00
C ALA A 10 -56.08 -0.20 10.50
N PHE A 11 -55.21 -0.79 9.68
CA PHE A 11 -54.15 -1.64 10.17
C PHE A 11 -52.85 -1.07 9.64
N VAL A 12 -52.23 -0.25 10.48
CA VAL A 12 -50.86 0.20 10.34
C VAL A 12 -49.98 -1.04 10.54
N LEU A 13 -49.69 -1.75 9.45
CA LEU A 13 -48.59 -2.72 9.41
C LEU A 13 -47.32 -1.92 9.15
N SER A 14 -46.85 -1.22 10.19
CA SER A 14 -45.46 -0.77 10.26
C SER A 14 -44.60 -2.02 10.42
N ALA A 15 -44.24 -2.62 9.30
CA ALA A 15 -43.08 -3.49 9.25
C ALA A 15 -41.88 -2.61 9.58
N ALA A 16 -41.48 -2.63 10.86
CA ALA A 16 -40.18 -2.17 11.27
C ALA A 16 -39.16 -3.06 10.56
N ALA A 17 -38.75 -2.63 9.37
CA ALA A 17 -37.50 -3.05 8.77
C ALA A 17 -36.43 -2.66 9.79
N LEU A 18 -36.06 -3.62 10.63
CA LEU A 18 -34.76 -3.70 11.27
C LEU A 18 -33.74 -3.76 10.14
N SER A 19 -33.49 -2.59 9.55
CA SER A 19 -32.28 -2.28 8.83
C SER A 19 -31.19 -2.40 9.86
N CYS A 20 -30.66 -3.61 10.02
CA CYS A 20 -29.30 -3.80 10.46
C CYS A 20 -28.45 -2.92 9.54
N ALA A 21 -28.13 -1.72 10.01
CA ALA A 21 -27.07 -0.92 9.46
C ALA A 21 -25.78 -1.69 9.76
N HIS A 22 -25.53 -2.73 8.96
CA HIS A 22 -24.19 -3.23 8.75
C HIS A 22 -23.46 -2.05 8.13
N SER A 23 -22.60 -1.42 8.93
CA SER A 23 -21.71 -0.39 8.42
C SER A 23 -20.84 -1.05 7.37
N ASP A 24 -21.20 -0.93 6.09
CA ASP A 24 -20.44 -1.34 4.89
C ASP A 24 -19.17 -0.50 4.72
N LYS A 25 -18.57 -0.03 5.81
CA LYS A 25 -17.18 0.37 5.79
C LYS A 25 -16.38 -0.92 5.90
N PRO A 26 -15.52 -1.25 4.92
CA PRO A 26 -14.49 -2.26 5.13
C PRO A 26 -13.84 -1.95 6.48
N CYS A 27 -13.65 -2.95 7.34
CA CYS A 27 -12.77 -2.76 8.47
C CYS A 27 -11.40 -2.44 7.88
N ASP A 28 -11.02 -1.16 7.88
CA ASP A 28 -9.74 -0.73 7.35
C ASP A 28 -8.65 -1.38 8.19
N ILE A 29 -8.05 -2.45 7.65
CA ILE A 29 -6.89 -3.12 8.23
C ILE A 29 -5.69 -2.19 8.09
N GLU A 30 -5.26 -1.61 9.21
CA GLU A 30 -3.99 -0.91 9.33
C GLU A 30 -2.84 -1.90 9.61
N VAL A 31 -1.65 -1.62 9.08
CA VAL A 31 -0.47 -2.45 9.30
C VAL A 31 0.04 -2.30 10.75
N ASP A 32 -0.09 -3.36 11.55
CA ASP A 32 0.48 -3.46 12.89
C ASP A 32 1.74 -4.33 12.89
N MET A 33 2.90 -3.68 13.05
CA MET A 33 4.20 -4.36 13.11
C MET A 33 4.37 -5.30 14.32
N LYS A 34 3.47 -5.26 15.32
CA LYS A 34 3.44 -6.25 16.42
C LYS A 34 2.88 -7.60 15.95
N VAL A 35 2.16 -7.63 14.83
CA VAL A 35 1.67 -8.85 14.20
C VAL A 35 2.75 -9.37 13.27
N ALA A 36 3.04 -10.67 13.32
CA ALA A 36 3.99 -11.30 12.40
C ALA A 36 3.62 -11.03 10.92
N PRO A 37 4.59 -10.73 10.04
CA PRO A 37 4.32 -10.28 8.67
C PRO A 37 3.49 -11.30 7.87
N ASP A 38 3.67 -12.60 8.12
CA ASP A 38 2.88 -13.65 7.48
C ASP A 38 1.38 -13.54 7.83
N LYS A 39 1.07 -13.37 9.12
CA LYS A 39 -0.31 -13.25 9.62
C LYS A 39 -0.94 -11.94 9.18
N MET A 40 -0.17 -10.86 9.19
CA MET A 40 -0.61 -9.55 8.73
C MET A 40 -0.92 -9.60 7.22
N GLY A 41 -0.04 -10.21 6.43
CA GLY A 41 -0.22 -10.36 4.99
C GLY A 41 -1.45 -11.21 4.64
N ASP A 42 -1.67 -12.31 5.36
CA ASP A 42 -2.88 -13.13 5.19
C ASP A 42 -4.16 -12.37 5.53
N SER A 43 -4.11 -11.56 6.59
CA SER A 43 -5.26 -10.74 7.01
C SER A 43 -5.60 -9.69 5.95
N ILE A 44 -4.60 -8.99 5.40
CA ILE A 44 -4.78 -8.00 4.34
C ILE A 44 -5.32 -8.67 3.06
N ALA A 45 -4.73 -9.79 2.64
CA ALA A 45 -5.14 -10.49 1.42
C ALA A 45 -6.53 -11.13 1.54
N ALA A 46 -6.94 -11.54 2.74
CA ALA A 46 -8.28 -12.06 2.98
C ALA A 46 -9.36 -10.96 3.01
N ALA A 47 -8.98 -9.74 3.41
CA ALA A 47 -9.92 -8.62 3.54
C ALA A 47 -10.09 -7.80 2.26
N TYR A 48 -9.08 -7.80 1.38
CA TYR A 48 -9.02 -6.87 0.25
C TYR A 48 -8.78 -7.55 -1.09
N GLY A 49 -9.20 -6.86 -2.17
CA GLY A 49 -8.70 -7.14 -3.50
C GLY A 49 -7.29 -6.58 -3.72
N CYS A 50 -6.62 -7.00 -4.81
CA CYS A 50 -5.23 -6.62 -5.11
C CYS A 50 -4.97 -5.11 -5.03
N GLU A 51 -5.85 -4.28 -5.60
CA GLU A 51 -5.67 -2.81 -5.65
C GLU A 51 -5.77 -2.17 -4.26
N GLN A 52 -6.73 -2.61 -3.45
CA GLN A 52 -6.92 -2.12 -2.09
C GLN A 52 -5.75 -2.54 -1.20
N ALA A 53 -5.30 -3.80 -1.28
CA ALA A 53 -4.13 -4.26 -0.55
C ALA A 53 -2.85 -3.53 -0.98
N ALA A 54 -2.68 -3.27 -2.28
CA ALA A 54 -1.56 -2.47 -2.79
C ALA A 54 -1.61 -1.05 -2.23
N ASN A 55 -2.78 -0.41 -2.22
CA ASN A 55 -2.97 0.90 -1.62
C ASN A 55 -2.64 0.90 -0.12
N THR A 56 -3.13 -0.08 0.65
CA THR A 56 -2.82 -0.23 2.09
C THR A 56 -1.32 -0.29 2.33
N ILE A 57 -0.59 -1.12 1.58
CA ILE A 57 0.87 -1.26 1.74
C ILE A 57 1.61 -0.01 1.29
N VAL A 58 1.26 0.58 0.16
CA VAL A 58 1.91 1.79 -0.35
C VAL A 58 1.69 2.96 0.61
N GLU A 59 0.47 3.15 1.11
CA GLU A 59 0.16 4.21 2.07
C GLU A 59 0.92 4.02 3.38
N TRP A 60 0.96 2.80 3.92
CA TRP A 60 1.76 2.50 5.12
C TRP A 60 3.25 2.78 4.89
N LEU A 61 3.83 2.29 3.78
CA LEU A 61 5.25 2.49 3.45
C LEU A 61 5.59 3.96 3.17
N ALA A 62 4.65 4.75 2.67
CA ALA A 62 4.81 6.17 2.39
C ALA A 62 4.50 7.09 3.59
N SER A 63 3.89 6.55 4.65
CA SER A 63 3.53 7.26 5.88
C SER A 63 4.74 7.60 6.76
N ASP A 64 4.51 8.34 7.84
CA ASP A 64 5.54 8.59 8.86
C ASP A 64 5.69 7.44 9.87
N SER A 65 4.81 6.43 9.81
CA SER A 65 4.90 5.25 10.68
C SER A 65 6.22 4.49 10.47
N PRO A 66 6.81 3.91 11.52
CA PRO A 66 7.95 3.03 11.37
C PRO A 66 7.63 1.88 10.42
N ALA A 67 8.61 1.52 9.59
CA ALA A 67 8.55 0.35 8.71
C ALA A 67 9.97 -0.20 8.55
N GLU A 68 10.26 -1.26 9.29
CA GLU A 68 11.53 -1.96 9.15
C GLU A 68 11.59 -2.65 7.79
N LEU A 69 12.73 -2.51 7.11
CA LEU A 69 12.94 -3.04 5.75
C LEU A 69 12.63 -4.55 5.66
N SER A 70 13.11 -5.34 6.63
CA SER A 70 12.89 -6.79 6.67
C SER A 70 11.40 -7.14 6.82
N TYR A 71 10.69 -6.42 7.69
CA TYR A 71 9.26 -6.62 7.90
C TYR A 71 8.46 -6.22 6.65
N ALA A 72 8.75 -5.05 6.08
CA ALA A 72 8.12 -4.54 4.87
C ALA A 72 8.26 -5.51 3.68
N GLN A 73 9.47 -6.07 3.49
CA GLN A 73 9.74 -7.05 2.45
C GLN A 73 8.96 -8.35 2.66
N GLN A 74 9.00 -8.91 3.88
CA GLN A 74 8.26 -10.14 4.21
C GLN A 74 6.75 -9.95 4.05
N LEU A 75 6.21 -8.83 4.54
CA LEU A 75 4.79 -8.51 4.42
C LEU A 75 4.36 -8.40 2.96
N THR A 76 5.09 -7.60 2.16
CA THR A 76 4.76 -7.39 0.74
C THR A 76 4.84 -8.70 -0.04
N GLN A 77 5.86 -9.52 0.24
CA GLN A 77 6.03 -10.84 -0.37
C GLN A 77 4.89 -11.79 0.02
N ARG A 78 4.48 -11.80 1.30
CA ARG A 78 3.36 -12.64 1.75
C ARG A 78 2.07 -12.28 1.02
N ILE A 79 1.73 -11.00 0.94
CA ILE A 79 0.52 -10.52 0.26
C ILE A 79 0.57 -10.90 -1.23
N ALA A 80 1.71 -10.68 -1.88
CA ALA A 80 1.93 -11.06 -3.27
C ALA A 80 1.65 -12.56 -3.50
N TYR A 81 2.19 -13.42 -2.63
CA TYR A 81 1.97 -14.86 -2.72
C TYR A 81 0.55 -15.30 -2.39
N ALA A 82 -0.13 -14.61 -1.46
CA ALA A 82 -1.52 -14.91 -1.14
C ALA A 82 -2.45 -14.73 -2.35
N TYR A 83 -2.10 -13.85 -3.30
CA TYR A 83 -2.87 -13.65 -4.52
C TYR A 83 -2.60 -14.66 -5.65
N GLY A 84 -1.59 -15.53 -5.53
CA GLY A 84 -1.30 -16.57 -6.52
C GLY A 84 -1.22 -16.02 -7.95
N ASP A 85 -2.12 -16.48 -8.83
CA ASP A 85 -2.19 -16.05 -10.24
C ASP A 85 -2.47 -14.54 -10.40
N SER A 86 -3.07 -13.90 -9.38
CA SER A 86 -3.32 -12.45 -9.37
C SER A 86 -2.13 -11.63 -8.83
N MET A 87 -1.01 -12.26 -8.48
CA MET A 87 0.20 -11.58 -8.03
C MET A 87 0.67 -10.47 -9.00
N PRO A 88 0.71 -10.66 -10.34
CA PRO A 88 1.10 -9.59 -11.26
C PRO A 88 0.18 -8.37 -11.18
N ARG A 89 -1.12 -8.57 -10.93
CA ARG A 89 -2.07 -7.46 -10.75
C ARG A 89 -1.77 -6.67 -9.48
N PHE A 90 -1.44 -7.35 -8.39
CA PHE A 90 -1.03 -6.71 -7.13
C PHE A 90 0.27 -5.89 -7.30
N LEU A 91 1.29 -6.47 -7.92
CA LEU A 91 2.57 -5.79 -8.15
C LEU A 91 2.41 -4.56 -9.07
N ASN A 92 1.65 -4.70 -10.17
CA ASN A 92 1.34 -3.59 -11.06
C ASN A 92 0.55 -2.48 -10.33
N ALA A 93 -0.33 -2.84 -9.40
CA ALA A 93 -1.04 -1.86 -8.59
C ALA A 93 -0.09 -1.11 -7.64
N ILE A 94 0.86 -1.80 -7.00
CA ILE A 94 1.92 -1.14 -6.19
C ILE A 94 2.68 -0.13 -7.05
N ASP A 95 3.16 -0.56 -8.22
CA ASP A 95 3.94 0.29 -9.11
C ASP A 95 3.12 1.50 -9.54
N SER A 96 1.88 1.29 -10.01
CA SER A 96 0.98 2.36 -10.44
C SER A 96 0.74 3.37 -9.32
N ILE A 97 0.40 2.92 -8.10
CA ILE A 97 0.14 3.83 -6.97
C ILE A 97 1.42 4.58 -6.58
N SER A 98 2.57 3.89 -6.53
CA SER A 98 3.85 4.49 -6.15
C SER A 98 4.28 5.65 -7.06
N THR A 99 3.92 5.60 -8.35
CA THR A 99 4.23 6.67 -9.32
C THR A 99 3.40 7.93 -9.13
N THR A 100 2.27 7.85 -8.42
CA THR A 100 1.39 8.99 -8.12
C THR A 100 1.77 9.73 -6.84
N LEU A 101 2.68 9.17 -6.04
CA LEU A 101 3.13 9.76 -4.79
C LEU A 101 3.93 11.05 -5.02
N THR A 102 3.89 11.96 -4.05
CA THR A 102 4.85 13.08 -4.02
C THR A 102 6.27 12.53 -3.90
N PRO A 103 7.30 13.27 -4.38
CA PRO A 103 8.68 12.80 -4.32
C PRO A 103 9.13 12.34 -2.92
N GLU A 104 8.75 13.06 -1.86
CA GLU A 104 9.10 12.74 -0.47
C GLU A 104 8.47 11.42 -0.02
N ARG A 105 7.19 11.22 -0.34
CA ARG A 105 6.44 9.99 -0.02
C ARG A 105 7.02 8.80 -0.79
N ARG A 106 7.36 9.01 -2.06
CA ARG A 106 7.98 8.00 -2.92
C ARG A 106 9.35 7.59 -2.40
N VAL A 107 10.19 8.55 -1.98
CA VAL A 107 11.50 8.27 -1.36
C VAL A 107 11.37 7.46 -0.07
N ARG A 108 10.39 7.78 0.79
CA ARG A 108 10.13 6.97 2.00
C ARG A 108 9.82 5.51 1.64
N LEU A 109 8.90 5.28 0.71
CA LEU A 109 8.56 3.94 0.24
C LEU A 109 9.79 3.20 -0.29
N LEU A 110 10.58 3.85 -1.13
CA LEU A 110 11.79 3.27 -1.74
C LEU A 110 12.83 2.86 -0.69
N LEU A 111 13.11 3.72 0.29
CA LEU A 111 14.06 3.45 1.38
C LEU A 111 13.59 2.32 2.32
N ARG A 112 12.29 2.03 2.36
CA ARG A 112 11.69 0.98 3.20
C ARG A 112 11.50 -0.34 2.47
N THR A 113 11.75 -0.38 1.17
CA THR A 113 11.59 -1.59 0.32
C THR A 113 12.90 -2.07 -0.28
N CYS A 114 13.88 -1.18 -0.44
CA CYS A 114 15.16 -1.47 -1.09
C CYS A 114 16.36 -1.16 -0.20
N PRO A 115 17.36 -2.06 -0.12
CA PRO A 115 18.67 -1.73 0.45
C PRO A 115 19.32 -0.55 -0.29
N PRO A 116 20.11 0.31 0.39
CA PRO A 116 20.63 1.54 -0.20
C PRO A 116 21.40 1.35 -1.51
N GLU A 117 22.27 0.34 -1.60
CA GLU A 117 23.04 0.07 -2.83
C GLU A 117 22.14 -0.31 -4.01
N TYR A 118 21.17 -1.20 -3.81
CA TYR A 118 20.22 -1.56 -4.85
C TYR A 118 19.29 -0.39 -5.21
N LEU A 119 18.90 0.42 -4.23
CA LEU A 119 18.11 1.63 -4.46
C LEU A 119 18.85 2.62 -5.39
N GLY A 120 20.17 2.77 -5.23
CA GLY A 120 20.98 3.58 -6.14
C GLY A 120 20.88 3.13 -7.59
N HIS A 121 20.89 1.81 -7.84
CA HIS A 121 20.67 1.25 -9.17
C HIS A 121 19.26 1.53 -9.71
N LEU A 122 18.22 1.34 -8.89
CA LEU A 122 16.83 1.57 -9.30
C LEU A 122 16.57 3.03 -9.66
N VAL A 123 16.97 3.97 -8.80
CA VAL A 123 16.69 5.39 -8.97
C VAL A 123 17.38 5.96 -10.21
N ARG A 124 18.55 5.45 -10.58
CA ARG A 124 19.24 5.84 -11.82
C ARG A 124 18.41 5.55 -13.07
N GLN A 125 17.60 4.51 -13.06
CA GLN A 125 16.73 4.15 -14.17
C GLN A 125 15.38 4.89 -14.12
N ASP A 126 15.13 5.66 -13.06
CA ASP A 126 13.90 6.41 -12.89
C ASP A 126 13.93 7.70 -13.71
N PRO A 127 12.86 8.04 -14.46
CA PRO A 127 12.79 9.30 -15.20
C PRO A 127 12.82 10.55 -14.30
N ASN A 128 12.61 10.41 -12.99
CA ASN A 128 12.64 11.50 -12.02
C ASN A 128 13.88 11.46 -11.10
N ASP A 129 14.97 10.80 -11.53
CA ASP A 129 16.21 10.68 -10.77
C ASP A 129 16.72 12.04 -10.23
N SER A 130 16.68 13.09 -11.05
CA SER A 130 17.07 14.45 -10.72
C SER A 130 16.32 15.07 -9.54
N VAL A 131 15.10 14.58 -9.26
CA VAL A 131 14.28 15.00 -8.11
C VAL A 131 14.49 14.05 -6.92
N LEU A 132 14.56 12.74 -7.17
CA LEU A 132 14.63 11.72 -6.13
C LEU A 132 15.99 11.68 -5.44
N VAL A 133 17.09 11.77 -6.20
CA VAL A 133 18.46 11.64 -5.67
C VAL A 133 18.75 12.68 -4.58
N PRO A 134 18.51 13.99 -4.77
CA PRO A 134 18.78 14.98 -3.72
C PRO A 134 17.98 14.76 -2.43
N ILE A 135 16.76 14.23 -2.53
CA ILE A 135 15.92 13.91 -1.37
C ILE A 135 16.48 12.68 -0.64
N ILE A 136 16.83 11.62 -1.36
CA ILE A 136 17.43 10.40 -0.79
C ILE A 136 18.74 10.74 -0.08
N GLU A 137 19.62 11.51 -0.72
CA GLU A 137 20.89 11.91 -0.11
C GLU A 137 20.68 12.69 1.20
N ARG A 138 19.69 13.59 1.23
CA ARG A 138 19.33 14.34 2.44
C ARG A 138 18.83 13.42 3.56
N VAL A 139 17.98 12.45 3.23
CA VAL A 139 17.45 11.48 4.21
C VAL A 139 18.55 10.56 4.74
N LEU A 140 19.50 10.16 3.90
CA LEU A 140 20.61 9.28 4.27
C LEU A 140 21.81 10.01 4.88
N ALA A 141 21.87 11.35 4.83
CA ALA A 141 22.97 12.16 5.37
C ALA A 141 23.32 11.85 6.84
N PRO A 142 22.37 11.57 7.74
CA PRO A 142 22.67 11.15 9.11
C PRO A 142 23.29 9.75 9.23
N THR A 143 23.28 8.94 8.16
CA THR A 143 23.82 7.58 8.10
C THR A 143 24.86 7.44 6.97
N PRO A 144 26.10 7.90 7.19
CA PRO A 144 27.12 8.00 6.13
C PRO A 144 27.37 6.70 5.38
N ASP A 145 27.38 5.56 6.07
CA ASP A 145 27.60 4.24 5.44
C ASP A 145 26.51 3.89 4.43
N LYS A 146 25.24 4.16 4.77
CA LYS A 146 24.10 3.95 3.86
C LYS A 146 24.13 4.91 2.69
N LEU A 147 24.54 6.16 2.91
CA LEU A 147 24.72 7.15 1.84
C LEU A 147 25.81 6.73 0.85
N VAL A 148 26.95 6.21 1.35
CA VAL A 148 28.02 5.67 0.51
C VAL A 148 27.54 4.48 -0.31
N GLN A 149 26.80 3.54 0.30
CA GLN A 149 26.20 2.41 -0.41
C GLN A 149 25.25 2.87 -1.53
N PHE A 150 24.37 3.83 -1.24
CA PHE A 150 23.47 4.41 -2.25
C PHE A 150 24.23 5.04 -3.42
N ARG A 151 25.21 5.90 -3.13
CA ARG A 151 26.03 6.56 -4.16
C ARG A 151 26.80 5.55 -5.01
N ARG A 152 27.34 4.50 -4.38
CA ARG A 152 28.01 3.41 -5.09
C ARG A 152 27.07 2.74 -6.09
N GLY A 153 25.88 2.34 -5.66
CA GLY A 153 24.85 1.78 -6.54
C GLY A 153 24.49 2.72 -7.69
N TYR A 154 24.36 4.01 -7.42
CA TYR A 154 24.07 5.00 -8.45
C TYR A 154 25.20 5.14 -9.50
N GLN A 155 26.47 5.05 -9.06
CA GLN A 155 27.66 5.28 -9.89
C GLN A 155 28.16 4.05 -10.66
N ILE A 156 28.01 2.82 -10.13
CA ILE A 156 28.64 1.60 -10.69
C ILE A 156 28.18 1.25 -12.11
N SER A 157 27.00 1.66 -12.56
CA SER A 157 26.49 1.35 -13.90
C SER A 157 26.98 2.30 -15.01
N SER A 158 27.92 3.21 -14.73
CA SER A 158 28.46 4.19 -15.71
C SER A 158 29.63 3.64 -16.53
N SER A 159 30.19 2.50 -16.14
CA SER A 159 31.42 1.93 -16.69
C SER A 159 31.19 0.71 -17.60
N GLN A 160 29.94 0.39 -17.97
CA GLN A 160 29.61 -0.75 -18.85
C GLN A 160 29.06 -0.35 -20.23
N HIS A 161 29.11 0.93 -20.62
CA HIS A 161 28.65 1.43 -21.94
C HIS A 161 29.70 2.31 -22.65
N ASN A 162 30.98 1.94 -22.56
CA ASN A 162 32.02 2.44 -23.46
C ASN A 162 32.61 1.28 -24.26
#